data_AF-A0A2A5T692-F1
#
_entry.id   AF-A0A2A5T692-F1
#
_cell.length_a   1.000
_cell.length_b   1.000
_cell.length_c   1.000
_cell.angle_alpha   90.00
_cell.angle_beta   90.00
_cell.angle_gamma   90.00
#
_symmetry.space_group_name_H-M   'P 1'
#
loop_
_entity.id
_entity.type
_entity.pdbx_description
1 polymer ?
#
loop_
_entity_poly.entity_id
_entity_poly.type
_entity_poly.pdbx_seq_one_letter_code
_entity_poly.pdbx_strand_id
1 'polypeptide(L)'
;MLTPLHQALNDPIKQSAVIHLDETMHKRNRETATRWISLLSGSNAVYQTIRYRRNEETAKELLDEQCHAIVITNQCGSYNWLDPTRHQFCSVPFTCSVRGGNL
;
A
#
# COMPACT_ATOMS: atom_id res chain seq x y z
N MET A 1 7.66 4.97 -26.82
CA MET A 1 8.05 4.04 -25.73
C MET A 1 6.82 3.87 -24.87
N LEU A 2 6.16 2.70 -24.88
CA LEU A 2 4.96 2.48 -24.07
C LEU A 2 5.37 2.50 -22.60
N THR A 3 4.87 3.45 -21.83
CA THR A 3 4.99 3.44 -20.37
C THR A 3 4.53 2.06 -19.89
N PRO A 4 5.38 1.28 -19.20
CA PRO A 4 4.99 0.01 -18.64
C PRO A 4 3.65 0.15 -17.92
N LEU A 5 2.69 -0.76 -18.18
CA LEU A 5 1.32 -0.69 -17.64
C LEU A 5 1.29 -0.43 -16.12
N HIS A 6 2.28 -0.95 -15.39
CA HIS A 6 2.42 -0.72 -13.94
C HIS A 6 2.64 0.76 -13.57
N GLN A 7 3.41 1.52 -14.37
CA GLN A 7 3.60 2.96 -14.18
C GLN A 7 2.33 3.72 -14.56
N ALA A 8 1.70 3.33 -15.68
CA ALA A 8 0.46 3.94 -16.14
C ALA A 8 -0.74 3.75 -15.18
N LEU A 9 -0.71 2.73 -14.32
CA LEU A 9 -1.72 2.50 -13.28
C LEU A 9 -1.38 3.17 -11.94
N ASN A 10 -0.11 3.47 -11.69
CA ASN A 10 0.32 4.14 -10.47
C ASN A 10 -0.07 5.62 -10.47
N ASP A 11 0.07 6.29 -11.62
CA ASP A 11 -0.21 7.73 -11.73
C ASP A 11 -1.68 8.10 -11.43
N PRO A 12 -2.71 7.38 -11.95
CA PRO A 12 -4.11 7.66 -11.60
C PRO A 12 -4.45 7.43 -10.12
N ILE A 13 -3.75 6.52 -9.46
CA ILE A 13 -3.96 6.25 -8.03
C ILE A 13 -3.41 7.39 -7.20
N LYS A 14 -2.22 7.90 -7.53
CA LYS A 14 -1.63 9.07 -6.88
C LYS A 14 -2.46 10.35 -7.05
N GLN A 15 -3.23 10.44 -8.12
CA GLN A 15 -4.18 11.55 -8.36
C GLN A 15 -5.51 11.39 -7.61
N SER A 16 -5.76 10.25 -6.96
CA SER A 16 -7.01 10.04 -6.22
C SER A 16 -7.03 10.87 -4.95
N ALA A 17 -8.19 11.46 -4.63
CA ALA A 17 -8.37 12.24 -3.40
C ALA A 17 -8.28 11.36 -2.14
N VAL A 18 -8.61 10.08 -2.27
CA VAL A 18 -8.56 9.07 -1.20
C VAL A 18 -7.86 7.83 -1.74
N ILE A 19 -6.92 7.29 -0.96
CA ILE A 19 -6.18 6.07 -1.26
C ILE A 19 -6.34 5.12 -0.08
N HIS A 20 -6.87 3.92 -0.35
CA HIS A 20 -6.82 2.83 0.60
C HIS A 20 -5.55 2.03 0.38
N LEU A 21 -4.80 1.77 1.45
CA LEU A 21 -3.58 1.00 1.40
C LEU A 21 -3.66 -0.13 2.43
N ASP A 22 -3.50 -1.36 1.95
CA ASP A 22 -3.25 -2.51 2.82
C ASP A 22 -1.98 -3.26 2.40
N GLU A 23 -1.35 -3.91 3.38
CA GLU A 23 -0.24 -4.81 3.15
C GLU A 23 -0.52 -6.18 3.77
N THR A 24 -0.34 -7.22 2.96
CA THR A 24 -0.38 -8.60 3.42
C THR A 24 0.99 -9.26 3.32
N MET A 25 1.23 -10.19 4.24
CA MET A 25 2.44 -10.98 4.29
C MET A 25 2.34 -12.16 3.33
N HIS A 26 3.37 -12.38 2.51
CA HIS A 26 3.49 -13.53 1.64
C HIS A 26 4.82 -14.26 1.89
N LYS A 27 4.74 -15.55 2.27
CA LYS A 27 5.89 -16.45 2.28
C LYS A 27 5.94 -17.19 0.96
N ARG A 28 6.98 -16.93 0.17
CA ARG A 28 7.18 -17.63 -1.10
C ARG A 28 7.87 -18.97 -0.83
N ASN A 29 7.41 -20.02 -1.49
CA ASN A 29 7.87 -21.39 -1.27
C ASN A 29 9.41 -21.47 -1.23
N ARG A 30 9.93 -22.01 -0.12
CA ARG A 30 11.36 -22.22 0.17
C ARG A 30 12.20 -20.94 0.32
N GLU A 31 11.62 -19.75 0.25
CA GLU A 31 12.32 -18.51 0.61
C GLU A 31 12.25 -18.29 2.12
N THR A 32 13.41 -18.07 2.75
CA THR A 32 13.48 -17.71 4.18
C THR A 32 12.93 -16.30 4.43
N ALA A 33 13.04 -15.43 3.44
CA ALA A 33 12.63 -14.03 3.54
C ALA A 33 11.13 -13.87 3.26
N THR A 34 10.43 -13.24 4.20
CA THR A 34 9.06 -12.79 4.03
C THR A 34 8.98 -11.69 2.96
N ARG A 35 7.95 -11.74 2.11
CA ARG A 35 7.57 -10.67 1.19
C ARG A 35 6.32 -9.98 1.72
N TRP A 36 6.15 -8.73 1.32
CA TRP A 36 4.97 -7.93 1.57
C TRP A 36 4.31 -7.61 0.25
N ILE A 37 3.02 -7.88 0.14
CA ILE A 37 2.20 -7.47 -0.99
C ILE A 37 1.48 -6.21 -0.54
N SER A 38 1.76 -5.09 -1.19
CA SER A 38 1.07 -3.82 -0.97
C SER A 38 -0.01 -3.65 -2.03
N LEU A 39 -1.21 -3.35 -1.59
CA LEU A 39 -2.37 -3.05 -2.43
C LEU A 39 -2.76 -1.58 -2.20
N LEU A 40 -2.80 -0.81 -3.28
CA LEU A 40 -3.31 0.56 -3.28
C LEU A 40 -4.58 0.60 -4.10
N SER A 41 -5.64 1.13 -3.52
CA SER A 41 -6.90 1.38 -4.22
C SER A 41 -7.18 2.86 -4.22
N GLY A 42 -7.17 3.46 -5.41
CA GLY A 42 -7.70 4.79 -5.65
C GLY A 42 -9.15 4.73 -6.12
N SER A 43 -9.66 5.83 -6.68
CA SER A 43 -11.05 5.90 -7.15
C SER A 43 -11.30 5.08 -8.43
N ASN A 44 -10.30 5.00 -9.31
CA ASN A 44 -10.46 4.45 -10.67
C ASN A 44 -9.58 3.23 -10.96
N ALA A 45 -8.65 2.90 -10.07
CA ALA A 45 -7.67 1.85 -10.29
C ALA A 45 -7.19 1.24 -8.98
N VAL A 46 -6.73 0.00 -9.09
CA VAL A 46 -6.05 -0.74 -8.03
C VAL A 46 -4.65 -1.10 -8.53
N TYR A 47 -3.64 -0.83 -7.71
CA TYR A 47 -2.25 -1.14 -7.98
C TYR A 47 -1.72 -2.07 -6.91
N GLN A 48 -1.09 -3.17 -7.36
CA GLN A 48 -0.49 -4.15 -6.49
C GLN A 48 1.01 -4.22 -6.77
N THR A 49 1.81 -4.23 -5.71
CA THR A 49 3.25 -4.44 -5.83
C THR A 49 3.79 -5.33 -4.72
N ILE A 50 4.87 -6.05 -5.01
CA ILE A 50 5.58 -6.87 -4.03
C ILE A 50 6.80 -6.10 -3.52
N ARG A 51 7.00 -6.10 -2.22
CA ARG A 51 8.09 -5.45 -1.50
C ARG A 51 8.78 -6.44 -0.56
N TYR A 52 10.04 -6.15 -0.27
CA TYR A 52 10.87 -6.98 0.60
C TYR A 52 10.71 -6.61 2.07
N ARG A 53 10.23 -5.40 2.36
CA ARG A 53 10.12 -4.84 3.69
C ARG A 53 8.79 -4.12 3.84
N ARG A 54 8.39 -3.97 5.10
CA ARG A 54 7.29 -3.14 5.54
C ARG A 54 7.87 -2.13 6.52
N ASN A 55 8.23 -0.97 6.00
CA ASN A 55 8.85 0.12 6.76
C ASN A 55 8.47 1.48 6.14
N GLU A 56 8.81 2.56 6.85
CA GLU A 56 8.55 3.93 6.42
C GLU A 56 9.14 4.27 5.04
N GLU A 57 10.38 3.87 4.78
CA GLU A 57 11.06 4.08 3.49
C GLU A 57 10.27 3.48 2.32
N THR A 58 9.86 2.21 2.46
CA THR A 58 9.04 1.52 1.45
C THR A 58 7.68 2.21 1.28
N ALA A 59 7.08 2.71 2.37
CA ALA A 59 5.82 3.43 2.33
C ALA A 59 5.94 4.78 1.58
N LYS A 60 7.04 5.52 1.78
CA LYS A 60 7.33 6.77 1.06
C LYS A 60 7.56 6.53 -0.43
N GLU A 61 8.34 5.51 -0.79
CA GLU A 61 8.51 5.11 -2.19
C GLU A 61 7.18 4.76 -2.88
N LEU A 62 6.25 4.19 -2.12
CA LEU A 62 4.97 3.71 -2.62
C LEU A 62 3.96 4.84 -2.84
N LEU A 63 3.85 5.76 -1.87
CA LEU A 63 2.90 6.88 -1.92
C LEU A 63 3.45 8.11 -2.63
N ASP A 64 4.77 8.25 -2.75
CA ASP A 64 5.46 9.51 -3.04
C ASP A 64 5.39 10.50 -1.88
N GLU A 65 6.46 11.25 -1.61
CA GLU A 65 6.46 12.25 -0.52
C GLU A 65 5.48 13.40 -0.78
N GLN A 66 5.13 13.62 -2.04
CA GLN A 66 4.21 14.68 -2.49
C GLN A 66 2.75 14.22 -2.56
N CYS A 67 2.40 13.08 -1.97
CA CYS A 67 1.02 12.61 -1.94
C CYS A 67 0.13 13.58 -1.13
N HIS A 68 -0.86 14.17 -1.80
CA HIS A 68 -1.84 15.06 -1.18
C HIS A 68 -3.16 14.35 -0.82
N ALA A 69 -3.28 13.05 -1.10
CA ALA A 69 -4.47 12.27 -0.83
C ALA A 69 -4.69 12.04 0.67
N ILE A 70 -5.95 11.79 1.04
CA ILE A 70 -6.27 11.13 2.30
C ILE A 70 -5.87 9.66 2.17
N VAL A 71 -5.01 9.20 3.06
CA VAL A 71 -4.51 7.82 3.06
C VAL A 71 -5.18 7.05 4.19
N ILE A 72 -5.85 5.96 3.82
CA ILE A 72 -6.52 5.06 4.75
C ILE A 72 -5.67 3.79 4.87
N THR A 73 -5.11 3.53 6.04
CA THR A 73 -4.28 2.33 6.28
C THR A 73 -4.77 1.52 7.48
N ASN A 74 -4.22 0.32 7.64
CA ASN A 74 -4.25 -0.36 8.93
C ASN A 74 -3.36 0.40 9.96
N GLN A 75 -3.48 0.08 11.25
CA GLN A 75 -2.60 0.66 12.27
C GLN A 75 -1.18 0.08 12.12
N CYS A 76 -0.30 0.81 11.46
CA CYS A 76 1.10 0.46 11.27
C CYS A 76 2.00 1.68 11.38
N GLY A 77 3.10 1.54 12.15
CA GLY A 77 4.06 2.61 12.37
C GLY A 77 4.78 3.10 11.10
N SER A 78 4.74 2.33 10.00
CA SER A 78 5.33 2.72 8.71
C SER A 78 4.68 3.96 8.09
N TYR A 79 3.50 4.36 8.57
CA TYR A 79 2.73 5.49 8.07
C TYR A 79 2.69 6.69 9.05
N ASN A 80 3.42 6.63 10.16
CA ASN A 80 3.38 7.68 11.20
C ASN A 80 3.91 9.05 10.73
N TRP A 81 4.62 9.08 9.60
CA TRP A 81 5.11 10.31 8.97
C TRP A 81 4.01 11.06 8.21
N LEU A 82 2.87 10.41 7.94
CA LEU A 82 1.74 11.06 7.30
C LEU A 82 1.12 12.09 8.25
N ASP A 83 0.61 13.17 7.68
CA ASP A 83 -0.13 14.20 8.41
C ASP A 83 -1.38 13.56 9.06
N PRO A 84 -1.57 13.69 10.38
CA PRO A 84 -2.71 13.10 11.08
C PRO A 84 -4.08 13.55 10.56
N THR A 85 -4.18 14.72 9.92
CA THR A 85 -5.42 15.19 9.30
C THR A 85 -5.77 14.46 8.00
N ARG A 86 -4.76 13.84 7.37
CA ARG A 86 -4.85 13.11 6.10
C ARG A 86 -4.67 11.61 6.27
N HIS A 87 -4.23 11.16 7.45
CA HIS A 87 -4.09 9.74 7.78
C HIS A 87 -5.29 9.25 8.56
N GLN A 88 -6.08 8.38 7.95
CA GLN A 88 -7.23 7.75 8.59
C GLN A 88 -6.97 6.26 8.77
N PHE A 89 -7.55 5.68 9.82
CA PHE A 89 -7.46 4.26 10.08
C PHE A 89 -8.69 3.53 9.55
N CYS A 90 -8.46 2.37 8.93
CA CYS A 90 -9.54 1.48 8.51
C CYS A 90 -10.30 0.93 9.72
N SER A 91 -11.58 1.28 9.87
CA SER A 91 -12.44 0.88 10.99
C SER A 91 -12.73 -0.61 11.09
N VAL A 92 -12.45 -1.38 10.03
CA VAL A 92 -12.60 -2.83 10.00
C VAL A 92 -11.23 -3.45 9.72
N PRO A 93 -10.48 -3.85 10.76
CA PRO A 93 -9.15 -4.45 10.58
C PRO A 93 -9.17 -5.68 9.67
N PHE A 94 -10.32 -6.36 9.56
CA PHE A 94 -10.49 -7.62 8.83
C PHE A 94 -10.72 -7.45 7.32
N THR A 95 -11.27 -6.32 6.85
CA THR A 95 -11.42 -6.06 5.41
C THR A 95 -10.17 -5.42 4.81
N CYS A 96 -9.42 -4.68 5.62
CA CYS A 96 -8.11 -4.19 5.24
C CYS A 96 -7.07 -5.30 5.39
N SER A 97 -6.84 -5.88 6.57
CA SER A 97 -5.83 -6.94 6.74
C SER A 97 -6.26 -8.27 6.11
N VAL A 98 -5.77 -8.54 4.90
CA VAL A 98 -5.82 -9.91 4.34
C VAL A 98 -4.83 -10.75 5.13
N ARG A 99 -5.27 -11.40 6.22
CA ARG A 99 -4.42 -12.34 6.94
C ARG A 99 -4.13 -13.52 6.01
N GLY A 100 -2.88 -13.64 5.56
CA GLY A 100 -2.36 -14.83 4.90
C GLY A 100 -2.40 -16.00 5.88
N GLY A 101 -3.56 -16.65 5.99
CA GLY A 101 -3.72 -17.93 6.66
C GLY A 101 -2.93 -18.97 5.89
N ASN A 102 -2.13 -19.76 6.60
CA ASN A 102 -1.48 -20.95 6.05
C ASN A 102 -2.56 -21.86 5.45
N LEU A 103 -2.50 -22.07 4.14
CA LEU A 103 -3.01 -23.27 3.49
C LEU A 103 -1.92 -24.33 3.51
#